data_AF-A0A7C7HSG0-F1
#
_entry.id   AF-A0A7C7HSG0-F1
#
_cell.length_a   1.000
_cell.length_b   1.000
_cell.length_c   1.000
_cell.angle_alpha   90.00
_cell.angle_beta   90.00
_cell.angle_gamma   90.00
#
_symmetry.space_group_name_H-M   'P 1'
#
loop_
_entity.id
_entity.type
_entity.pdbx_description
1 polymer ?
#
loop_
_entity_poly.entity_id
_entity_poly.type
_entity_poly.pdbx_seq_one_letter_code
_entity_poly.pdbx_strand_id
1 'polypeptide(L)'
;MEPLMGIQPTYFGLAGIGLGVLAIVLSIGWVYDVTFGLWREHLTIVQERNPFTTYKLNAPFGMILSQTNTILRKMSEDDEEIQRHCDFVDRWLEWNSQQEIWARSMSSWKNIIGEEDPFLVHLPPEARAALEAAADEMQDF
;
A
#
# COMPACT_ATOMS: atom_id res chain seq x y z
N MET A 1 -21.79 30.40 46.46
CA MET A 1 -20.34 30.12 46.32
C MET A 1 -19.70 31.39 45.80
N GLU A 2 -18.66 31.88 46.47
CA GLU A 2 -17.98 33.10 46.03
C GLU A 2 -17.19 32.86 44.73
N PRO A 3 -17.14 33.83 43.82
CA PRO A 3 -16.34 33.73 42.61
C PRO A 3 -14.84 33.62 42.95
N LEU A 4 -14.17 32.62 42.41
CA LEU A 4 -12.72 32.44 42.55
C LEU A 4 -12.05 33.12 41.35
N MET A 5 -11.14 34.07 41.60
CA MET A 5 -10.50 34.89 40.54
C MET A 5 -11.51 35.56 39.58
N GLY A 6 -12.70 35.93 40.06
CA GLY A 6 -13.74 36.55 39.23
C GLY A 6 -14.50 35.58 38.30
N ILE A 7 -14.22 34.27 38.38
CA ILE A 7 -14.87 33.23 37.58
C ILE A 7 -15.76 32.37 38.50
N GLN A 8 -16.94 31.97 38.01
CA GLN A 8 -17.82 31.08 38.77
C GLN A 8 -17.16 29.69 38.95
N PRO A 9 -17.20 29.11 40.17
CA PRO A 9 -16.60 27.79 40.47
C PRO A 9 -17.03 26.66 39.53
N THR A 10 -18.24 26.73 38.96
CA THR A 10 -18.76 25.76 37.99
C THR A 10 -17.89 25.63 36.74
N TYR A 11 -17.32 26.73 36.24
CA TYR A 11 -16.45 26.68 35.06
C TYR A 11 -15.12 25.97 35.34
N PHE A 12 -14.59 26.10 36.55
CA PHE A 12 -13.41 25.34 36.99
C PHE A 12 -13.72 23.84 37.08
N GLY A 13 -14.91 23.48 37.58
CA GLY A 13 -15.37 22.09 37.58
C GLY A 13 -15.49 21.52 36.17
N LEU A 14 -16.11 22.28 35.25
CA LEU A 14 -16.25 21.88 33.85
C LEU A 14 -14.89 21.73 33.15
N ALA A 15 -13.98 22.69 33.35
CA ALA A 15 -12.62 22.63 32.81
C ALA A 15 -11.83 21.45 33.38
N GLY A 16 -11.97 21.16 34.69
CA GLY A 16 -11.33 20.02 35.33
C GLY A 16 -11.82 18.68 34.78
N ILE A 17 -13.12 18.53 34.54
CA ILE A 17 -13.68 17.34 33.89
C ILE A 17 -13.15 17.22 32.45
N GLY A 18 -13.21 18.30 31.67
CA GLY A 18 -12.74 18.30 30.28
C GLY A 18 -11.25 17.95 30.16
N LEU A 19 -10.40 18.60 30.94
CA LEU A 19 -8.97 18.31 30.99
C LEU A 19 -8.68 16.92 31.54
N GLY A 20 -9.46 16.45 32.53
CA GLY A 20 -9.33 15.11 33.09
C GLY A 20 -9.60 14.02 32.05
N VAL A 21 -10.71 14.14 31.31
CA VAL A 21 -11.03 13.21 30.22
C VAL A 21 -9.94 13.22 29.15
N LEU A 22 -9.48 14.40 28.73
CA LEU A 22 -8.43 14.55 27.73
C LEU A 22 -7.11 13.90 28.21
N ALA A 23 -6.72 14.15 29.46
CA ALA A 23 -5.53 13.57 30.06
C ALA A 23 -5.63 12.03 30.14
N ILE A 24 -6.79 11.48 30.49
CA ILE A 24 -7.01 10.02 30.55
C ILE A 24 -6.89 9.40 29.16
N VAL A 25 -7.56 9.95 28.15
CA VAL A 25 -7.52 9.42 26.77
C VAL A 25 -6.10 9.47 26.22
N LEU A 26 -5.39 10.58 26.40
CA LEU A 26 -3.99 10.71 25.99
C LEU A 26 -3.07 9.74 26.75
N SER A 27 -3.29 9.56 28.05
CA SER A 27 -2.49 8.62 28.86
C SER A 27 -2.70 7.18 28.41
N ILE A 28 -3.94 6.78 28.10
CA ILE A 28 -4.22 5.44 27.55
C ILE A 28 -3.50 5.25 26.21
N GLY A 29 -3.61 6.22 25.30
CA GLY A 29 -2.92 6.16 24.01
C GLY A 29 -1.39 6.11 24.16
N TRP A 30 -0.83 6.90 25.07
CA TRP A 30 0.60 6.91 25.36
C TRP A 30 1.08 5.58 25.98
N VAL A 31 0.35 5.02 26.93
CA VAL A 31 0.67 3.71 27.52
C VAL A 31 0.58 2.61 26.46
N TYR A 32 -0.47 2.62 25.63
CA TYR A 32 -0.68 1.66 24.54
C TYR A 32 0.48 1.66 23.53
N ASP A 33 0.93 2.84 23.10
CA ASP A 33 1.95 2.98 22.06
C ASP A 33 3.39 2.95 22.62
N VAL A 34 3.68 3.68 23.70
CA VAL A 34 5.05 3.85 24.21
C VAL A 34 5.45 2.76 25.20
N THR A 35 4.55 2.36 26.11
CA THR A 35 4.89 1.36 27.14
C THR A 35 4.75 -0.05 26.59
N PHE A 36 3.65 -0.33 25.89
CA PHE A 36 3.39 -1.67 25.36
C PHE A 36 3.87 -1.86 23.92
N GLY A 37 4.15 -0.80 23.15
CA GLY A 37 4.65 -0.94 21.78
C GLY A 37 3.65 -1.58 20.79
N LEU A 38 2.39 -1.79 21.21
CA LEU A 38 1.43 -2.66 20.51
C LEU A 38 1.13 -2.18 19.09
N TRP A 39 1.10 -0.86 18.89
CA TRP A 39 0.90 -0.28 17.57
C TRP A 39 2.03 -0.63 16.60
N ARG A 40 3.29 -0.51 17.05
CA ARG A 40 4.47 -0.83 16.21
C ARG A 40 4.54 -2.31 15.89
N GLU A 41 4.34 -3.16 16.89
CA GLU A 41 4.33 -4.61 16.69
C GLU A 41 3.19 -5.05 15.76
N HIS A 42 2.00 -4.45 15.92
CA HIS A 42 0.89 -4.69 15.02
C HIS A 42 1.23 -4.29 13.57
N LEU A 43 1.83 -3.12 13.35
CA LEU A 43 2.27 -2.70 12.01
C LEU A 43 3.30 -3.66 11.41
N THR A 44 4.27 -4.12 12.21
CA THR A 44 5.25 -5.11 11.77
C THR A 44 4.56 -6.40 11.34
N ILE A 45 3.64 -6.93 12.15
CA ILE A 45 2.88 -8.15 11.80
C ILE A 45 2.06 -7.94 10.52
N VAL A 46 1.42 -6.78 10.37
CA VAL A 46 0.67 -6.46 9.14
C VAL A 46 1.60 -6.46 7.93
N GLN A 47 2.82 -5.93 8.06
CA GLN A 47 3.81 -5.90 6.98
C GLN A 47 4.40 -7.29 6.69
N GLU A 48 4.73 -8.07 7.71
CA GLU A 48 5.26 -9.44 7.58
C GLU A 48 4.23 -10.41 7.00
N ARG A 49 2.94 -10.22 7.31
CA ARG A 49 1.84 -11.00 6.74
C ARG A 49 1.37 -10.45 5.40
N ASN A 50 1.86 -9.29 4.97
CA ASN A 50 1.51 -8.74 3.67
C ASN A 50 2.20 -9.58 2.58
N PRO A 51 1.43 -10.36 1.80
CA PRO A 51 2.03 -11.23 0.80
C PRO A 51 2.81 -10.43 -0.25
N PHE A 52 2.45 -9.17 -0.52
CA PHE A 52 3.10 -8.26 -1.47
C PHE A 52 4.41 -7.62 -0.95
N THR A 53 4.76 -7.87 0.31
CA THR A 53 6.05 -7.47 0.89
C THR A 53 7.00 -8.67 1.03
N THR A 54 6.48 -9.89 1.03
CA THR A 54 7.28 -11.11 1.23
C THR A 54 7.53 -11.90 -0.04
N TYR A 55 6.50 -12.21 -0.84
CA TYR A 55 6.62 -13.16 -1.97
C TYR A 55 5.81 -12.81 -3.22
N LYS A 56 4.77 -11.99 -3.11
CA LYS A 56 4.06 -11.38 -4.25
C LYS A 56 4.69 -10.04 -4.57
N LEU A 57 4.53 -9.59 -5.82
CA LEU A 57 5.04 -8.33 -6.30
C LEU A 57 3.93 -7.30 -6.33
N ASN A 58 4.13 -6.14 -5.70
CA ASN A 58 3.24 -5.00 -5.86
C ASN A 58 3.45 -4.35 -7.25
N ALA A 59 2.43 -3.67 -7.76
CA ALA A 59 2.45 -3.13 -9.12
C ALA A 59 3.60 -2.12 -9.38
N PRO A 60 3.92 -1.17 -8.47
CA PRO A 60 5.07 -0.26 -8.68
C PRO A 60 6.41 -0.98 -8.82
N PHE A 61 6.71 -1.94 -7.94
CA PHE A 61 7.93 -2.75 -8.07
C PHE A 61 7.89 -3.64 -9.32
N GLY A 62 6.70 -4.12 -9.70
CA GLY A 62 6.47 -4.85 -10.95
C GLY A 62 6.87 -4.06 -12.19
N MET A 63 6.52 -2.77 -12.24
CA MET A 63 6.92 -1.90 -13.35
C MET A 63 8.43 -1.75 -13.46
N ILE A 64 9.10 -1.52 -12.33
CA ILE A 64 10.57 -1.39 -12.30
C ILE A 64 11.22 -2.70 -12.74
N LEU A 65 10.76 -3.83 -12.20
CA LEU A 65 11.30 -5.15 -12.54
C LEU A 65 11.07 -5.48 -14.02
N SER A 66 9.90 -5.15 -14.57
CA SER A 66 9.63 -5.31 -16.00
C SER A 66 10.60 -4.52 -16.87
N GLN A 67 10.82 -3.24 -16.53
CA GLN A 67 11.72 -2.38 -17.28
C GLN A 67 13.15 -2.90 -17.23
N THR A 68 13.64 -3.26 -16.05
CA THR A 68 14.99 -3.81 -15.89
C THR A 68 15.15 -5.15 -16.59
N ASN A 69 14.15 -6.03 -16.53
CA ASN A 69 14.16 -7.31 -17.23
C ASN A 69 14.21 -7.12 -18.76
N THR A 70 13.43 -6.18 -19.27
CA THR A 70 13.41 -5.85 -20.71
C THR A 70 14.76 -5.29 -21.17
N ILE A 71 15.38 -4.43 -20.37
CA ILE A 71 16.71 -3.89 -20.65
C ILE A 71 17.75 -5.01 -20.65
N LEU A 72 17.74 -5.86 -19.61
CA LEU A 72 18.67 -6.99 -19.48
C LEU A 72 18.55 -7.93 -20.67
N ARG A 73 17.33 -8.30 -21.07
CA ARG A 73 17.07 -9.16 -22.22
C ARG A 73 17.67 -8.61 -23.51
N LYS A 74 17.51 -7.30 -23.76
CA LYS A 74 18.06 -6.60 -24.94
C LYS A 74 19.58 -6.45 -24.92
N MET A 75 20.19 -6.38 -23.74
CA MET A 75 21.64 -6.25 -23.60
C MET A 75 22.38 -7.59 -23.72
N SER A 76 21.66 -8.71 -23.61
CA SER A 76 22.23 -10.05 -23.47
C SER A 76 21.47 -11.06 -24.34
N GLU A 77 21.17 -10.68 -25.58
CA GLU A 77 20.39 -11.51 -26.52
C GLU A 77 21.02 -12.88 -26.78
N ASP A 78 22.36 -12.97 -26.80
CA ASP A 78 23.10 -14.21 -27.09
C ASP A 78 23.39 -15.09 -25.85
N ASP A 79 23.01 -14.66 -24.64
CA ASP A 79 23.29 -15.39 -23.41
C ASP A 79 22.08 -16.22 -22.95
N GLU A 80 22.14 -17.53 -23.19
CA GLU A 80 21.06 -18.46 -22.86
C GLU A 80 20.71 -18.49 -21.36
N GLU A 81 21.66 -18.26 -20.46
CA GLU A 81 21.39 -18.26 -19.02
C GLU A 81 20.62 -17.00 -18.60
N ILE A 82 20.97 -15.86 -19.19
CA ILE A 82 20.26 -14.59 -18.98
C ILE A 82 18.85 -14.66 -19.58
N GLN A 83 18.69 -15.21 -20.78
CA GLN A 83 17.36 -15.39 -21.38
C GLN A 83 16.46 -16.25 -20.47
N ARG A 84 17.00 -17.36 -19.92
CA ARG A 84 16.27 -18.22 -18.96
C ARG A 84 15.86 -17.46 -17.70
N HIS A 85 16.71 -16.58 -17.18
CA HIS A 85 16.36 -15.73 -16.04
C HIS A 85 15.23 -14.76 -16.41
N CYS A 86 15.35 -14.09 -17.55
CA CYS A 86 14.32 -13.16 -18.01
C CYS A 86 12.96 -13.84 -18.22
N ASP A 87 12.94 -15.07 -18.75
CA ASP A 87 11.71 -15.87 -18.92
C ASP A 87 11.06 -16.26 -17.58
N PHE A 88 11.86 -16.44 -16.53
CA PHE A 88 11.33 -16.66 -15.18
C PHE A 88 10.65 -15.38 -14.65
N VAL A 89 11.32 -14.24 -14.81
CA VAL A 89 10.80 -12.94 -14.36
C VAL A 89 9.51 -12.57 -15.08
N ASP A 90 9.43 -12.79 -16.41
CA ASP A 90 8.23 -12.48 -17.19
C ASP A 90 7.02 -13.33 -16.74
N ARG A 91 7.22 -14.64 -16.52
CA ARG A 91 6.17 -15.53 -15.97
C ARG A 91 5.73 -15.11 -14.57
N TRP A 92 6.67 -14.62 -13.75
CA TRP A 92 6.33 -14.16 -12.40
C TRP A 92 5.53 -12.85 -12.46
N LEU A 93 5.88 -11.91 -13.34
CA LEU A 93 5.12 -10.68 -13.58
C LEU A 93 3.71 -10.98 -14.10
N GLU A 94 3.60 -11.91 -15.06
CA GLU A 94 2.31 -12.37 -15.58
C GLU A 94 1.43 -12.95 -14.47
N TRP A 95 1.95 -13.83 -13.63
CA TRP A 95 1.19 -14.39 -12.52
C TRP A 95 0.74 -13.32 -11.50
N ASN A 96 1.57 -12.31 -11.24
CA ASN A 96 1.21 -11.21 -10.34
C ASN A 96 0.13 -10.30 -10.94
N SER A 97 0.13 -10.10 -12.26
CA SER A 97 -0.89 -9.31 -12.96
C SER A 97 -2.32 -9.85 -12.75
N GLN A 98 -2.47 -11.14 -12.48
CA GLN A 98 -3.75 -11.79 -12.19
C GLN A 98 -4.30 -11.49 -10.78
N GLN A 99 -3.51 -10.82 -9.92
CA GLN A 99 -3.93 -10.52 -8.55
C GLN A 99 -4.74 -9.22 -8.51
N GLU A 100 -5.77 -9.17 -7.66
CA GLU A 100 -6.67 -8.01 -7.52
C GLU A 100 -5.92 -6.68 -7.29
N ILE A 101 -4.80 -6.68 -6.56
CA ILE A 101 -4.02 -5.47 -6.30
C ILE A 101 -3.48 -4.82 -7.58
N TRP A 102 -3.19 -5.63 -8.62
CA TRP A 102 -2.74 -5.12 -9.91
C TRP A 102 -3.90 -4.48 -10.65
N ALA A 103 -5.08 -5.10 -10.68
CA ALA A 103 -6.29 -4.50 -11.23
C ALA A 103 -6.63 -3.16 -10.53
N ARG A 104 -6.56 -3.12 -9.18
CA ARG A 104 -6.75 -1.88 -8.40
C ARG A 104 -5.73 -0.81 -8.75
N SER A 105 -4.46 -1.19 -8.89
CA SER A 105 -3.39 -0.24 -9.22
C SER A 105 -3.59 0.33 -10.62
N MET A 106 -3.96 -0.51 -11.59
CA MET A 106 -4.26 -0.09 -12.96
C MET A 106 -5.46 0.85 -13.01
N SER A 107 -6.57 0.51 -12.36
CA SER A 107 -7.75 1.38 -12.23
C SER A 107 -7.38 2.74 -11.62
N SER A 108 -6.65 2.72 -10.49
CA SER A 108 -6.17 3.95 -9.85
C SER A 108 -5.26 4.78 -10.76
N TRP A 109 -4.36 4.14 -11.50
CA TRP A 109 -3.48 4.83 -12.45
C TRP A 109 -4.24 5.45 -13.61
N LYS A 110 -5.22 4.74 -14.20
CA LYS A 110 -6.10 5.30 -15.23
C LYS A 110 -6.80 6.58 -14.73
N ASN A 111 -7.34 6.53 -13.51
CA ASN A 111 -8.00 7.66 -12.87
C ASN A 111 -7.07 8.84 -12.55
N ILE A 112 -5.84 8.56 -12.09
CA ILE A 112 -4.88 9.61 -11.67
C ILE A 112 -4.16 10.23 -12.86
N ILE A 113 -3.69 9.41 -13.81
CA ILE A 113 -2.86 9.84 -14.94
C ILE A 113 -3.74 10.35 -16.09
N GLY A 114 -4.98 9.88 -16.20
CA GLY A 114 -5.91 10.27 -17.26
C GLY A 114 -5.58 9.66 -18.62
N GLU A 115 -4.64 8.71 -18.67
CA GLU A 115 -4.37 7.88 -19.84
C GLU A 115 -5.00 6.50 -19.67
N GLU A 116 -5.56 5.96 -20.76
CA GLU A 116 -6.41 4.77 -20.74
C GLU A 116 -5.63 3.47 -20.51
N ASP A 117 -4.33 3.42 -20.80
CA ASP A 117 -3.53 2.19 -20.71
C ASP A 117 -2.04 2.46 -20.47
N PRO A 118 -1.51 2.21 -19.26
CA PRO A 118 -0.07 2.06 -19.09
C PRO A 118 0.36 0.73 -19.74
N PHE A 119 0.68 0.80 -21.04
CA PHE A 119 1.00 -0.37 -21.86
C PHE A 119 2.10 -1.26 -21.25
N LEU A 120 1.71 -2.41 -20.72
CA LEU A 120 2.60 -3.38 -20.09
C LEU A 120 3.22 -4.31 -21.14
N VAL A 121 4.34 -3.89 -21.74
CA VAL A 121 5.01 -4.61 -22.85
C VAL A 121 5.46 -6.03 -22.51
N HIS A 122 5.73 -6.30 -21.23
CA HIS A 122 6.20 -7.59 -20.73
C HIS A 122 5.07 -8.62 -20.61
N LEU A 123 3.81 -8.19 -20.61
CA LEU A 123 2.68 -9.11 -20.52
C LEU A 123 2.29 -9.62 -21.91
N PRO A 124 1.95 -10.92 -22.02
CA PRO A 124 1.34 -11.42 -23.25
C PRO A 124 0.00 -10.71 -23.50
N PRO A 125 -0.42 -10.58 -24.78
CA PRO A 125 -1.63 -9.83 -25.13
C PRO A 125 -2.89 -10.27 -24.37
N GLU A 126 -3.03 -11.58 -24.14
CA GLU A 126 -4.17 -12.14 -23.40
C GLU A 126 -4.17 -11.72 -21.92
N ALA A 127 -3.00 -11.79 -21.25
CA ALA A 127 -2.89 -11.38 -19.85
C ALA A 127 -3.09 -9.88 -19.67
N ARG A 128 -2.60 -9.06 -20.61
CA ARG A 128 -2.83 -7.61 -20.60
C ARG A 128 -4.31 -7.29 -20.76
N ALA A 129 -5.00 -7.88 -21.74
CA ALA A 129 -6.43 -7.67 -21.94
C ALA A 129 -7.26 -8.12 -20.72
N ALA A 130 -6.88 -9.23 -20.08
CA ALA A 130 -7.53 -9.69 -18.86
C ALA A 130 -7.34 -8.72 -17.69
N LEU A 131 -6.14 -8.16 -17.53
CA LEU A 131 -5.85 -7.15 -16.50
C LEU A 131 -6.61 -5.84 -16.76
N GLU A 132 -6.68 -5.38 -18.01
CA GLU A 132 -7.45 -4.19 -18.39
C GLU A 132 -8.93 -4.37 -18.06
N ALA A 133 -9.53 -5.51 -18.46
CA ALA A 133 -10.92 -5.82 -18.14
C ALA A 133 -11.17 -5.88 -16.63
N ALA A 134 -10.27 -6.53 -15.88
CA ALA A 134 -10.36 -6.59 -14.42
C ALA A 134 -10.24 -5.20 -13.76
N ALA A 135 -9.42 -4.31 -14.33
CA ALA A 135 -9.29 -2.93 -13.85
C ALA A 135 -10.56 -2.11 -14.11
N ASP A 136 -11.18 -2.28 -15.28
CA ASP A 136 -12.41 -1.56 -15.66
C ASP A 136 -13.64 -2.05 -14.85
N GLU A 137 -13.66 -3.31 -14.44
CA GLU A 137 -14.68 -3.88 -13.56
C GLU A 137 -14.53 -3.44 -12.09
N MET A 138 -13.38 -2.89 -11.70
CA MET A 138 -13.18 -2.42 -10.32
C MET A 138 -14.03 -1.18 -10.07
N GLN A 139 -15.04 -1.31 -9.21
CA GLN A 139 -15.75 -0.16 -8.68
C GLN A 139 -14.77 0.67 -7.83
N ASP A 140 -14.61 1.94 -8.19
CA ASP A 140 -14.00 2.94 -7.31
C ASP A 140 -14.84 3.03 -6.02
N PHE A 141 -14.35 2.42 -4.94
CA PHE A 141 -14.92 2.54 -3.59
C PHE A 141 -14.27 3.69 -2.83
#